data_AF-A0A0A1Q4R4-F1
#
_entry.id   AF-A0A0A1Q4R4-F1
#
_cell.length_a   1.000
_cell.length_b   1.000
_cell.length_c   1.000
_cell.angle_alpha   90.00
_cell.angle_beta   90.00
_cell.angle_gamma   90.00
#
_symmetry.space_group_name_H-M   'P 1'
#
loop_
_entity.id
_entity.type
_entity.pdbx_description
1 polymer ?
#
loop_
_entity_poly.entity_id
_entity_poly.type
_entity_poly.pdbx_seq_one_letter_code
_entity_poly.pdbx_strand_id
1 'polypeptide(L)'
;MFGLGLGGFVQGFERGLSAREGFEDRRERRADRQERREERARERQNQEQIAGIGRAANEEIAGGANREDVEARYWRQIQDEYARQGRPDLARQFQQWVRGDEAQRGVRHFQNGMVMFEMARRPDGTFDPEVMNRGLAELRSAQRLNAYGGDRQFDFRPIVEGEGDQARTIGYRVSFRGDDGKSVERDIAPGDIPRAAALLFNPQQAFEDRRQQDERRATERRQTATTERQDWQKAEEQVRKEHEDRRSTEADAGPRSPGAPAPLKPWDELPEEERDRRIRERVQTRTPPSQRQPGLAGAGGPSAPAPRSGFDRLTGQPAGPTAPPAAPSAAARQAPPGLTTSVPAPTAGPGATSRSDDPAAAAQDALQRGESPDIVARGLRRAGIPLDQWPESLRAAVERRQQQMPAAPSGIDAIMPRNSMMGLPR
;
A
#
# COMPACT_ATOMS: atom_id res chain seq x y z
N MET A 1 -29.01 40.59 70.67
CA MET A 1 -27.95 40.83 69.68
C MET A 1 -27.13 39.56 69.54
N PHE A 2 -27.55 38.62 68.70
CA PHE A 2 -26.77 37.44 68.29
C PHE A 2 -27.28 37.00 66.92
N GLY A 3 -26.53 37.33 65.88
CA GLY A 3 -26.83 36.98 64.50
C GLY A 3 -25.57 37.15 63.68
N LEU A 4 -24.68 36.16 63.72
CA LEU A 4 -23.49 36.08 62.87
C LEU A 4 -22.98 34.63 62.93
N GLY A 5 -22.81 34.00 61.76
CA GLY A 5 -21.89 32.86 61.63
C GLY A 5 -22.41 31.55 61.04
N LEU A 6 -23.29 31.55 60.03
CA LEU A 6 -23.52 30.33 59.21
C LEU A 6 -23.36 30.54 57.69
N GLY A 7 -23.34 31.78 57.20
CA GLY A 7 -23.16 32.06 55.75
C GLY A 7 -21.74 31.84 55.22
N GLY A 8 -20.70 32.02 56.04
CA GLY A 8 -19.30 31.88 55.61
C GLY A 8 -18.82 30.44 55.43
N PHE A 9 -19.46 29.47 56.11
CA PHE A 9 -19.07 28.06 56.04
C PHE A 9 -19.54 27.39 54.74
N VAL A 10 -20.75 27.70 54.27
CA VAL A 10 -21.28 27.16 53.01
C VAL A 10 -20.49 27.70 51.81
N GLN A 11 -20.18 29.00 51.82
CA GLN A 11 -19.39 29.63 50.75
C GLN A 11 -17.90 29.20 50.77
N GLY A 12 -17.33 28.89 51.95
CA GLY A 12 -15.99 28.30 52.06
C GLY A 12 -15.92 26.85 51.61
N PHE A 13 -16.98 26.08 51.81
CA PHE A 13 -17.07 24.66 51.41
C PHE A 13 -17.22 24.50 49.89
N GLU A 14 -18.08 25.28 49.23
CA GLU A 14 -18.20 25.29 47.77
C GLU A 14 -16.91 25.74 47.07
N ARG A 15 -16.21 26.72 47.66
CA ARG A 15 -14.91 27.18 47.15
C ARG A 15 -13.79 26.16 47.37
N GLY A 16 -13.88 25.35 48.43
CA GLY A 16 -12.97 24.23 48.71
C GLY A 16 -13.20 23.03 47.78
N LEU A 17 -14.45 22.68 47.49
CA LEU A 17 -14.81 21.63 46.54
C LEU A 17 -14.37 21.98 45.11
N SER A 18 -14.70 23.19 44.63
CA SER A 18 -14.27 23.66 43.29
C SER A 18 -12.75 23.83 43.16
N ALA A 19 -12.06 24.23 44.23
CA ALA A 19 -10.60 24.27 44.24
C ALA A 19 -10.01 22.86 44.13
N ARG A 20 -10.57 21.87 44.84
CA ARG A 20 -10.15 20.47 44.80
C ARG A 20 -10.41 19.81 43.45
N GLU A 21 -11.59 19.99 42.87
CA GLU A 21 -11.90 19.55 41.50
C GLU A 21 -10.91 20.15 40.50
N GLY A 22 -10.61 21.45 40.59
CA GLY A 22 -9.62 22.09 39.74
C GLY A 22 -8.16 21.62 39.97
N PHE A 23 -7.84 21.02 41.12
CA PHE A 23 -6.53 20.39 41.36
C PHE A 23 -6.47 18.96 40.82
N GLU A 24 -7.55 18.20 40.94
CA GLU A 24 -7.70 16.85 40.39
C GLU A 24 -7.64 16.89 38.85
N ASP A 25 -8.38 17.80 38.22
CA ASP A 25 -8.34 18.07 36.77
C ASP A 25 -6.93 18.40 36.26
N ARG A 26 -6.18 19.22 37.02
CA ARG A 26 -4.82 19.62 36.65
C ARG A 26 -3.83 18.48 36.81
N ARG A 27 -4.04 17.60 37.80
CA ARG A 27 -3.23 16.40 38.03
C ARG A 27 -3.48 15.37 36.93
N GLU A 28 -4.74 15.12 36.59
CA GLU A 28 -5.15 14.22 35.52
C GLU A 28 -4.58 14.68 34.17
N ARG A 29 -4.77 15.95 33.79
CA ARG A 29 -4.15 16.49 32.55
C ARG A 29 -2.62 16.43 32.54
N ARG A 30 -1.94 16.42 33.70
CA ARG A 30 -0.48 16.24 33.78
C ARG A 30 -0.12 14.76 33.60
N ALA A 31 -0.86 13.85 34.22
CA ALA A 31 -0.71 12.41 34.06
C ALA A 31 -0.94 12.01 32.60
N ASP A 32 -2.03 12.43 31.96
CA ASP A 32 -2.31 12.17 30.54
C ASP A 32 -1.20 12.66 29.61
N ARG A 33 -0.67 13.87 29.86
CA ARG A 33 0.44 14.42 29.07
C ARG A 33 1.72 13.61 29.28
N GLN A 34 1.93 13.10 30.47
CA GLN A 34 3.09 12.27 30.78
C GLN A 34 2.94 10.89 30.13
N GLU A 35 1.78 10.25 30.26
CA GLU A 35 1.46 8.96 29.64
C GLU A 35 1.61 9.03 28.11
N ARG A 36 1.04 10.06 27.45
CA ARG A 36 1.23 10.26 26.00
C ARG A 36 2.69 10.50 25.60
N ARG A 37 3.51 11.08 26.48
CA ARG A 37 4.95 11.26 26.21
C ARG A 37 5.70 9.94 26.34
N GLU A 38 5.37 9.16 27.36
CA GLU A 38 5.94 7.83 27.59
C GLU A 38 5.53 6.85 26.48
N GLU A 39 4.27 6.89 26.03
CA GLU A 39 3.76 6.10 24.92
C GLU A 39 4.50 6.43 23.61
N ARG A 40 4.64 7.71 23.27
CA ARG A 40 5.45 8.13 22.10
C ARG A 40 6.92 7.76 22.24
N ALA A 41 7.47 7.81 23.45
CA ALA A 41 8.85 7.40 23.69
C ALA A 41 9.04 5.90 23.47
N ARG A 42 8.12 5.07 23.98
CA ARG A 42 8.08 3.62 23.73
C ARG A 42 7.89 3.32 22.25
N GLU A 43 7.00 4.03 21.56
CA GLU A 43 6.79 3.84 20.13
C GLU A 43 8.03 4.18 19.30
N ARG A 44 8.74 5.28 19.62
CA ARG A 44 10.03 5.59 18.99
C ARG A 44 11.08 4.52 19.26
N GLN A 45 11.20 4.07 20.51
CA GLN A 45 12.14 3.01 20.87
C GLN A 45 11.84 1.71 20.10
N ASN A 46 10.56 1.35 19.99
CA ASN A 46 10.10 0.20 19.22
C ASN A 46 10.44 0.33 17.73
N GLN A 47 10.21 1.50 17.14
CA GLN A 47 10.60 1.80 15.75
C GLN A 47 12.11 1.70 15.56
N GLU A 48 12.90 2.23 16.50
CA GLU A 48 14.36 2.18 16.45
C GLU A 48 14.91 0.76 16.56
N GLN A 49 14.30 -0.10 17.38
CA GLN A 49 14.67 -1.52 17.50
C GLN A 49 14.43 -2.27 16.19
N ILE A 50 13.27 -2.09 15.57
CA ILE A 50 12.96 -2.76 14.30
C ILE A 50 13.84 -2.20 13.16
N ALA A 51 14.04 -0.87 13.11
CA ALA A 51 14.99 -0.28 12.17
C ALA A 51 16.44 -0.77 12.40
N GLY A 52 16.80 -1.05 13.65
CA GLY A 52 18.08 -1.69 14.02
C GLY A 52 18.24 -3.08 13.42
N ILE A 53 17.19 -3.90 13.45
CA ILE A 53 17.16 -5.23 12.79
C ILE A 53 17.43 -5.09 11.28
N GLY A 54 16.81 -4.10 10.62
CA GLY A 54 17.08 -3.81 9.21
C GLY A 54 18.51 -3.39 8.92
N ARG A 55 19.08 -2.51 9.76
CA ARG A 55 20.49 -2.12 9.63
C ARG A 55 21.45 -3.30 9.79
N ALA A 56 21.24 -4.14 10.80
CA ALA A 56 22.06 -5.31 11.04
C ALA A 56 22.01 -6.30 9.87
N ALA A 57 20.81 -6.56 9.33
CA ALA A 57 20.65 -7.42 8.15
C ALA A 57 21.42 -6.85 6.94
N ASN A 58 21.35 -5.54 6.70
CA ASN A 58 22.07 -4.91 5.61
C ASN A 58 23.59 -4.94 5.79
N GLU A 59 24.09 -4.73 7.01
CA GLU A 59 25.51 -4.84 7.33
C GLU A 59 26.03 -6.26 7.12
N GLU A 60 25.23 -7.27 7.47
CA GLU A 60 25.57 -8.67 7.26
C GLU A 60 25.62 -9.06 5.78
N ILE A 61 24.65 -8.57 4.98
CA ILE A 61 24.66 -8.72 3.51
C ILE A 61 25.89 -8.02 2.92
N ALA A 62 26.16 -6.79 3.34
CA ALA A 62 27.34 -6.04 2.89
C ALA A 62 28.67 -6.73 3.31
N GLY A 63 28.66 -7.47 4.41
CA GLY A 63 29.77 -8.32 4.88
C GLY A 63 29.94 -9.63 4.09
N GLY A 64 29.09 -9.90 3.09
CA GLY A 64 29.19 -11.06 2.22
C GLY A 64 28.44 -12.30 2.70
N ALA A 65 27.56 -12.17 3.69
CA ALA A 65 26.73 -13.29 4.13
C ALA A 65 25.71 -13.71 3.06
N ASN A 66 25.23 -14.97 3.15
CA ASN A 66 24.19 -15.45 2.25
C ASN A 66 22.91 -14.64 2.45
N ARG A 67 22.54 -13.91 1.40
CA ARG A 67 21.39 -13.03 1.36
C ARG A 67 20.07 -13.72 1.72
N GLU A 68 19.80 -14.91 1.20
CA GLU A 68 18.54 -15.62 1.43
C GLU A 68 18.39 -15.98 2.91
N ASP A 69 19.49 -16.39 3.54
CA ASP A 69 19.51 -16.72 4.97
C ASP A 69 19.33 -15.47 5.85
N VAL A 70 20.03 -14.37 5.50
CA VAL A 70 19.90 -13.09 6.22
C VAL A 70 18.47 -12.57 6.13
N GLU A 71 17.85 -12.63 4.96
CA GLU A 71 16.47 -12.18 4.76
C GLU A 71 15.46 -13.06 5.49
N ALA A 72 15.62 -14.39 5.44
CA ALA A 72 14.76 -15.30 6.18
C ALA A 72 14.85 -15.09 7.70
N ARG A 73 16.02 -14.69 8.21
CA ARG A 73 16.19 -14.27 9.61
C ARG A 73 15.61 -12.89 9.87
N TYR A 74 15.84 -11.92 8.98
CA TYR A 74 15.32 -10.56 9.06
C TYR A 74 13.80 -10.56 9.22
N TRP A 75 13.08 -11.31 8.38
CA TRP A 75 11.62 -11.41 8.49
C TRP A 75 11.14 -12.03 9.80
N ARG A 76 11.84 -13.06 10.27
CA ARG A 76 11.55 -13.67 11.58
C ARG A 76 11.81 -12.71 12.72
N GLN A 77 12.94 -12.00 12.70
CA GLN A 77 13.29 -11.03 13.72
C GLN A 77 12.28 -9.88 13.79
N ILE A 78 11.80 -9.35 12.65
CA ILE A 78 10.73 -8.35 12.63
C ILE A 78 9.44 -8.89 13.25
N GLN A 79 9.05 -10.12 12.89
CA GLN A 79 7.85 -10.75 13.46
C GLN A 79 7.98 -10.94 14.98
N ASP A 80 9.12 -11.45 15.44
CA ASP A 80 9.41 -11.64 16.86
C ASP A 80 9.46 -10.32 17.60
N GLU A 81 9.94 -9.25 16.95
CA GLU A 81 10.01 -7.91 17.53
C GLU A 81 8.61 -7.30 17.69
N TYR A 82 7.74 -7.37 16.67
CA TYR A 82 6.33 -6.97 16.83
C TYR A 82 5.61 -7.78 17.91
N ALA A 83 5.88 -9.08 18.01
CA ALA A 83 5.31 -9.92 19.07
C ALA A 83 5.83 -9.50 20.46
N ARG A 84 7.14 -9.25 20.61
CA ARG A 84 7.77 -8.77 21.86
C ARG A 84 7.24 -7.41 22.31
N GLN A 85 6.87 -6.55 21.37
CA GLN A 85 6.26 -5.24 21.65
C GLN A 85 4.78 -5.33 22.08
N GLY A 86 4.23 -6.54 22.26
CA GLY A 86 2.82 -6.73 22.59
C GLY A 86 1.89 -6.38 21.43
N ARG A 87 2.39 -6.37 20.19
CA ARG A 87 1.66 -6.03 18.96
C ARG A 87 1.51 -7.26 18.04
N PRO A 88 0.92 -8.39 18.50
CA PRO A 88 0.79 -9.61 17.70
C PRO A 88 -0.07 -9.42 16.44
N ASP A 89 -1.01 -8.47 16.47
CA ASP A 89 -1.81 -8.11 15.30
C ASP A 89 -0.96 -7.52 14.18
N LEU A 90 0.01 -6.67 14.51
CA LEU A 90 0.94 -6.13 13.53
C LEU A 90 1.84 -7.22 12.96
N ALA A 91 2.32 -8.16 13.79
CA ALA A 91 3.08 -9.30 13.31
C ALA A 91 2.29 -10.12 12.27
N ARG A 92 1.00 -10.35 12.52
CA ARG A 92 0.09 -11.04 11.59
C ARG A 92 -0.16 -10.23 10.32
N GLN A 93 -0.43 -8.93 10.43
CA GLN A 93 -0.65 -8.06 9.27
C GLN A 93 0.61 -7.96 8.41
N PHE A 94 1.79 -7.84 9.02
CA PHE A 94 3.07 -7.85 8.33
C PHE A 94 3.28 -9.17 7.59
N GLN A 95 3.00 -10.31 8.24
CA GLN A 95 3.10 -11.62 7.61
C GLN A 95 2.13 -11.78 6.43
N GLN A 96 0.90 -11.29 6.56
CA GLN A 96 -0.08 -11.29 5.47
C GLN A 96 0.39 -10.42 4.31
N TRP A 97 0.91 -9.23 4.61
CA TRP A 97 1.46 -8.32 3.63
C TRP A 97 2.62 -8.93 2.86
N VAL A 98 3.64 -9.47 3.55
CA VAL A 98 4.79 -10.15 2.91
C VAL A 98 4.35 -11.35 2.06
N ARG A 99 3.23 -11.98 2.37
CA ARG A 99 2.67 -13.09 1.55
C ARG A 99 1.89 -12.63 0.32
N GLY A 100 1.53 -11.36 0.21
CA GLY A 100 0.80 -10.83 -0.93
C GLY A 100 1.68 -10.76 -2.18
N ASP A 101 1.14 -11.17 -3.33
CA ASP A 101 1.88 -11.24 -4.60
C ASP A 101 2.54 -9.92 -5.00
N GLU A 102 1.85 -8.80 -4.78
CA GLU A 102 2.35 -7.47 -5.12
C GLU A 102 3.47 -7.02 -4.17
N ALA A 103 3.33 -7.26 -2.87
CA ALA A 103 4.40 -7.00 -1.90
C ALA A 103 5.62 -7.87 -2.18
N GLN A 104 5.44 -9.16 -2.48
CA GLN A 104 6.54 -10.06 -2.87
C GLN A 104 7.25 -9.61 -4.15
N ARG A 105 6.52 -9.09 -5.13
CA ARG A 105 7.13 -8.48 -6.33
C ARG A 105 7.93 -7.24 -5.95
N GLY A 106 7.40 -6.36 -5.10
CA GLY A 106 8.10 -5.17 -4.60
C GLY A 106 9.38 -5.52 -3.87
N VAL A 107 9.32 -6.49 -2.96
CA VAL A 107 10.48 -7.04 -2.24
C VAL A 107 11.50 -7.58 -3.23
N ARG A 108 11.09 -8.39 -4.22
CA ARG A 108 12.01 -8.93 -5.24
C ARG A 108 12.68 -7.83 -6.06
N HIS A 109 11.95 -6.83 -6.49
CA HIS A 109 12.52 -5.67 -7.20
C HIS A 109 13.51 -4.91 -6.31
N PHE A 110 13.15 -4.64 -5.05
CA PHE A 110 14.06 -4.01 -4.10
C PHE A 110 15.36 -4.85 -3.95
N GLN A 111 15.22 -6.16 -3.80
CA GLN A 111 16.35 -7.09 -3.67
C GLN A 111 17.25 -7.11 -4.90
N ASN A 112 16.65 -7.25 -6.09
CA ASN A 112 17.37 -7.17 -7.36
C ASN A 112 18.11 -5.83 -7.49
N GLY A 113 17.48 -4.73 -7.07
CA GLY A 113 18.11 -3.42 -7.05
C GLY A 113 19.36 -3.39 -6.18
N MET A 114 19.27 -3.95 -4.97
CA MET A 114 20.42 -4.06 -4.05
C MET A 114 21.55 -4.92 -4.63
N VAL A 115 21.23 -6.07 -5.25
CA VAL A 115 22.23 -6.92 -5.92
C VAL A 115 22.92 -6.15 -7.06
N MET A 116 22.16 -5.41 -7.87
CA MET A 116 22.74 -4.61 -8.94
C MET A 116 23.69 -3.55 -8.39
N PHE A 117 23.40 -2.93 -7.23
CA PHE A 117 24.33 -1.97 -6.65
C PHE A 117 25.63 -2.60 -6.14
N GLU A 118 25.57 -3.82 -5.61
CA GLU A 118 26.76 -4.59 -5.25
C GLU A 118 27.59 -4.93 -6.50
N MET A 119 26.94 -5.40 -7.57
CA MET A 119 27.59 -5.69 -8.85
C MET A 119 28.17 -4.45 -9.53
N ALA A 120 27.57 -3.28 -9.29
CA ALA A 120 28.08 -2.02 -9.82
C ALA A 120 29.41 -1.60 -9.17
N ARG A 121 29.70 -2.08 -7.95
CA ARG A 121 30.93 -1.71 -7.24
C ARG A 121 32.15 -2.35 -7.91
N ARG A 122 33.10 -1.52 -8.33
CA ARG A 122 34.39 -1.95 -8.91
C ARG A 122 35.47 -2.09 -7.82
N PRO A 123 36.54 -2.87 -8.08
CA PRO A 123 37.63 -3.05 -7.12
C PRO A 123 38.35 -1.75 -6.73
N ASP A 124 38.37 -0.77 -7.63
CA ASP A 124 38.94 0.57 -7.41
C ASP A 124 38.05 1.49 -6.55
N GLY A 125 36.89 0.98 -6.09
CA GLY A 125 35.92 1.73 -5.29
C GLY A 125 35.00 2.63 -6.12
N THR A 126 35.15 2.68 -7.44
CA THR A 126 34.22 3.36 -8.34
C THR A 126 32.99 2.50 -8.61
N PHE A 127 31.98 3.09 -9.25
CA PHE A 127 30.74 2.39 -9.58
C PHE A 127 30.51 2.39 -11.08
N ASP A 128 30.09 1.26 -11.61
CA ASP A 128 29.62 1.14 -12.98
C ASP A 128 28.27 1.86 -13.14
N PRO A 129 28.20 2.95 -13.92
CA PRO A 129 26.99 3.75 -14.02
C PRO A 129 25.84 2.99 -14.69
N GLU A 130 26.10 2.06 -15.60
CA GLU A 130 25.04 1.28 -16.26
C GLU A 130 24.39 0.31 -15.28
N VAL A 131 25.21 -0.42 -14.52
CA VAL A 131 24.71 -1.39 -13.54
C VAL A 131 24.03 -0.65 -12.37
N MET A 132 24.57 0.48 -11.94
CA MET A 132 23.94 1.36 -10.95
C MET A 132 22.55 1.81 -11.42
N ASN A 133 22.42 2.26 -12.67
CA ASN A 133 21.14 2.68 -13.24
C ASN A 133 20.14 1.52 -13.36
N ARG A 134 20.59 0.29 -13.60
CA ARG A 134 19.73 -0.92 -13.54
C ARG A 134 19.21 -1.13 -12.12
N GLY A 135 20.07 -1.00 -11.10
CA GLY A 135 19.63 -1.08 -9.70
C GLY A 135 18.59 -0.03 -9.33
N LEU A 136 18.77 1.21 -9.80
CA LEU A 136 17.80 2.29 -9.62
C LEU A 136 16.49 2.04 -10.39
N ALA A 137 16.55 1.36 -11.53
CA ALA A 137 15.35 0.98 -12.29
C ALA A 137 14.54 -0.10 -11.55
N GLU A 138 15.21 -1.05 -10.90
CA GLU A 138 14.57 -2.05 -10.03
C GLU A 138 13.90 -1.38 -8.83
N LEU A 139 14.57 -0.44 -8.15
CA LEU A 139 13.93 0.33 -7.06
C LEU A 139 12.68 1.08 -7.54
N ARG A 140 12.73 1.70 -8.71
CA ARG A 140 11.55 2.36 -9.31
C ARG A 140 10.43 1.39 -9.63
N SER A 141 10.76 0.17 -10.08
CA SER A 141 9.78 -0.89 -10.29
C SER A 141 9.12 -1.34 -8.97
N ALA A 142 9.89 -1.45 -7.89
CA ALA A 142 9.35 -1.72 -6.55
C ALA A 142 8.39 -0.61 -6.09
N GLN A 143 8.77 0.66 -6.28
CA GLN A 143 7.96 1.81 -5.86
C GLN A 143 6.64 1.95 -6.63
N ARG A 144 6.57 1.48 -7.88
CA ARG A 144 5.34 1.53 -8.69
C ARG A 144 4.25 0.58 -8.19
N LEU A 145 4.63 -0.41 -7.38
CA LEU A 145 3.69 -1.37 -6.82
C LEU A 145 2.99 -0.74 -5.61
N ASN A 146 1.66 -0.68 -5.65
CA ASN A 146 0.85 0.01 -4.65
C ASN A 146 0.98 -0.63 -3.26
N ALA A 147 1.15 -1.95 -3.23
CA ALA A 147 1.40 -2.68 -1.99
C ALA A 147 2.79 -2.38 -1.38
N TYR A 148 3.75 -1.83 -2.14
CA TYR A 148 5.13 -1.61 -1.67
C TYR A 148 5.50 -0.12 -1.60
N GLY A 149 5.46 0.60 -2.72
CA GLY A 149 5.83 2.02 -2.75
C GLY A 149 4.73 2.96 -2.23
N GLY A 150 3.47 2.56 -2.36
CA GLY A 150 2.32 3.40 -1.99
C GLY A 150 2.42 4.80 -2.58
N ASP A 151 2.24 5.83 -1.73
CA ASP A 151 2.31 7.23 -2.13
C ASP A 151 3.73 7.85 -2.07
N ARG A 152 4.74 7.12 -1.56
CA ARG A 152 6.13 7.60 -1.49
C ARG A 152 6.86 7.27 -2.78
N GLN A 153 6.90 8.25 -3.67
CA GLN A 153 7.74 8.21 -4.85
C GLN A 153 9.06 8.89 -4.55
N PHE A 154 10.15 8.19 -4.83
CA PHE A 154 11.48 8.73 -4.73
C PHE A 154 12.10 8.74 -6.12
N ASP A 155 12.65 9.87 -6.49
CA ASP A 155 13.29 10.06 -7.77
C ASP A 155 14.80 10.22 -7.56
N PHE A 156 15.57 9.42 -8.29
CA PHE A 156 17.02 9.46 -8.29
C PHE A 156 17.47 10.06 -9.60
N ARG A 157 18.03 11.28 -9.55
CA ARG A 157 18.58 11.95 -10.72
C ARG A 157 20.09 11.91 -10.68
N PRO A 158 20.78 11.44 -11.74
CA PRO A 158 22.23 11.49 -11.77
C PRO A 158 22.70 12.96 -11.77
N ILE A 159 23.71 13.24 -10.97
CA ILE A 159 24.47 14.48 -10.99
C ILE A 159 25.67 14.22 -11.89
N VAL A 160 25.70 14.92 -13.01
CA VAL A 160 26.69 14.73 -14.07
C VAL A 160 27.63 15.94 -14.08
N GLU A 161 28.93 15.68 -14.15
CA GLU A 161 29.97 16.68 -14.32
C GLU A 161 30.63 16.50 -15.69
N GLY A 162 30.88 17.61 -16.39
CA GLY A 162 31.33 17.61 -17.78
C GLY A 162 30.18 17.64 -18.79
N GLU A 163 30.52 17.77 -20.07
CA GLU A 163 29.57 17.91 -21.17
C GLU A 163 29.88 16.90 -22.28
N GLY A 164 28.86 16.39 -22.96
CA GLY A 164 29.02 15.41 -24.04
C GLY A 164 29.69 14.10 -23.60
N ASP A 165 30.67 13.63 -24.37
CA ASP A 165 31.34 12.34 -24.16
C ASP A 165 32.24 12.30 -22.91
N GLN A 166 32.47 13.45 -22.26
CA GLN A 166 33.23 13.53 -20.99
C GLN A 166 32.33 13.63 -19.75
N ALA A 167 31.01 13.53 -19.93
CA ALA A 167 30.04 13.48 -18.85
C ALA A 167 30.31 12.30 -17.91
N ARG A 168 30.72 12.60 -16.68
CA ARG A 168 30.87 11.61 -15.60
C ARG A 168 29.79 11.78 -14.54
N THR A 169 29.18 10.68 -14.11
CA THR A 169 28.22 10.73 -12.98
C THR A 169 29.01 10.82 -11.68
N ILE A 170 28.92 11.95 -10.99
CA ILE A 170 29.63 12.21 -9.72
C ILE A 170 28.78 11.91 -8.48
N GLY A 171 27.47 11.75 -8.65
CA GLY A 171 26.54 11.50 -7.57
C GLY A 171 25.11 11.38 -8.06
N TYR A 172 24.19 11.28 -7.12
CA TYR A 172 22.76 11.24 -7.41
C TYR A 172 22.02 12.19 -6.46
N ARG A 173 21.09 12.94 -7.02
CA ARG A 173 20.12 13.73 -6.25
C ARG A 173 18.90 12.87 -6.01
N VAL A 174 18.64 12.55 -4.74
CA VAL A 174 17.42 11.90 -4.31
C VAL A 174 16.41 12.98 -3.97
N SER A 175 15.23 12.92 -4.59
CA SER A 175 14.09 13.73 -4.19
C SER A 175 12.97 12.81 -3.69
N PHE A 176 12.37 13.16 -2.56
CA PHE A 176 11.21 12.45 -2.03
C PHE A 176 10.26 13.41 -1.35
N ARG A 177 8.97 13.07 -1.37
CA ARG A 177 7.94 13.83 -0.66
C ARG A 177 7.86 13.36 0.78
N GLY A 178 8.11 14.27 1.72
CA GLY A 178 7.93 14.04 3.15
C GLY A 178 6.44 13.97 3.53
N ASP A 179 6.18 13.56 4.77
CA ASP A 179 4.82 13.51 5.34
C ASP A 179 4.13 14.88 5.40
N ASP A 180 4.92 15.96 5.43
CA ASP A 180 4.45 17.34 5.41
C ASP A 180 4.10 17.82 3.98
N GLY A 181 4.18 16.94 2.98
CA GLY A 181 3.94 17.24 1.57
C GLY A 181 5.07 18.00 0.88
N LYS A 182 6.13 18.36 1.61
CA LYS A 182 7.28 19.06 1.02
C LYS A 182 8.23 18.08 0.38
N SER A 183 8.81 18.49 -0.75
CA SER A 183 9.90 17.74 -1.37
C SER A 183 11.19 18.02 -0.61
N VAL A 184 11.86 16.95 -0.19
CA VAL A 184 13.22 17.00 0.35
C VAL A 184 14.15 16.48 -0.74
N GLU A 185 15.16 17.29 -1.08
CA GLU A 185 16.23 16.91 -1.99
C GLU A 185 17.52 16.66 -1.21
N ARG A 186 18.23 15.60 -1.55
CA ARG A 186 19.52 15.29 -0.95
C ARG A 186 20.45 14.68 -2.00
N ASP A 187 21.64 15.25 -2.08
CA ASP A 187 22.71 14.73 -2.92
C ASP A 187 23.45 13.62 -2.14
N ILE A 188 23.67 12.49 -2.81
CA ILE A 188 24.36 11.32 -2.27
C ILE A 188 25.42 10.83 -3.25
N ALA A 189 26.54 10.34 -2.72
CA ALA A 189 27.56 9.70 -3.54
C ALA A 189 27.03 8.35 -4.08
N PRO A 190 27.54 7.87 -5.23
CA PRO A 190 27.09 6.59 -5.79
C PRO A 190 27.25 5.42 -4.82
N GLY A 191 28.30 5.43 -4.00
CA GLY A 191 28.55 4.40 -2.99
C GLY A 191 27.62 4.44 -1.78
N ASP A 192 26.90 5.53 -1.56
CA ASP A 192 25.92 5.66 -0.48
C ASP A 192 24.51 5.23 -0.91
N ILE A 193 24.25 5.06 -2.21
CA ILE A 193 22.95 4.63 -2.75
C ILE A 193 22.46 3.32 -2.15
N PRO A 194 23.27 2.24 -2.06
CA PRO A 194 22.78 0.98 -1.49
C PRO A 194 22.33 1.19 -0.04
N ARG A 195 23.10 1.94 0.74
CA ARG A 195 22.78 2.24 2.13
C ARG A 195 21.52 3.08 2.24
N ALA A 196 21.39 4.13 1.41
CA ALA A 196 20.21 4.97 1.38
C ALA A 196 18.96 4.18 0.96
N ALA A 197 19.08 3.33 -0.06
CA ALA A 197 18.03 2.44 -0.53
C ALA A 197 17.57 1.50 0.60
N ALA A 198 18.51 0.88 1.30
CA ALA A 198 18.20 -0.07 2.36
C ALA A 198 17.64 0.58 3.63
N LEU A 199 17.93 1.86 3.87
CA LEU A 199 17.33 2.63 4.97
C LEU A 199 15.92 3.13 4.62
N LEU A 200 15.75 3.67 3.41
CA LEU A 200 14.53 4.40 3.02
C LEU A 200 13.48 3.52 2.35
N PHE A 201 13.88 2.38 1.77
CA PHE A 201 13.02 1.51 0.95
C PHE A 201 13.05 0.06 1.37
N ASN A 202 13.52 -0.24 2.59
CA ASN A 202 13.39 -1.62 3.05
C ASN A 202 11.89 -2.00 3.14
N PRO A 203 11.57 -3.29 3.04
CA PRO A 203 10.17 -3.71 3.04
C PRO A 203 9.43 -3.44 4.35
N GLN A 204 10.13 -3.31 5.47
CA GLN A 204 9.51 -2.88 6.72
C GLN A 204 8.95 -1.46 6.61
N GLN A 205 9.74 -0.52 6.11
CA GLN A 205 9.31 0.86 5.90
C GLN A 205 8.14 0.91 4.92
N ALA A 206 8.18 0.11 3.85
CA ALA A 206 7.08 -0.02 2.90
C ALA A 206 5.77 -0.48 3.58
N PHE A 207 5.83 -1.49 4.44
CA PHE A 207 4.68 -1.95 5.21
C PHE A 207 4.13 -0.87 6.16
N GLU A 208 5.02 -0.22 6.92
CA GLU A 208 4.61 0.81 7.88
C GLU A 208 4.00 2.01 7.19
N ASP A 209 4.58 2.45 6.07
CA ASP A 209 4.06 3.55 5.25
C ASP A 209 2.68 3.20 4.68
N ARG A 210 2.51 1.97 4.20
CA ARG A 210 1.22 1.50 3.68
C ARG A 210 0.14 1.54 4.76
N ARG A 211 0.46 1.04 5.96
CA ARG A 211 -0.46 1.06 7.10
C ARG A 211 -0.85 2.49 7.47
N GLN A 212 0.11 3.40 7.55
CA GLN A 212 -0.16 4.82 7.84
C GLN A 212 -1.04 5.46 6.77
N GLN A 213 -0.84 5.13 5.48
CA GLN A 213 -1.70 5.61 4.40
C GLN A 213 -3.13 5.09 4.54
N ASP A 214 -3.30 3.80 4.84
CA ASP A 214 -4.63 3.20 5.04
C ASP A 214 -5.34 3.80 6.27
N GLU A 215 -4.61 4.08 7.36
CA GLU A 215 -5.13 4.78 8.56
C GLU A 215 -5.53 6.23 8.25
N ARG A 216 -4.70 6.97 7.49
CA ARG A 216 -5.01 8.35 7.05
C ARG A 216 -6.27 8.36 6.18
N ARG A 217 -6.34 7.49 5.17
CA ARG A 217 -7.52 7.37 4.30
C ARG A 217 -8.78 6.96 5.07
N ALA A 218 -8.66 6.07 6.06
CA ALA A 218 -9.77 5.70 6.92
C ALA A 218 -10.25 6.88 7.78
N THR A 219 -9.31 7.66 8.32
CA THR A 219 -9.61 8.85 9.13
C THR A 219 -10.27 9.94 8.28
N GLU A 220 -9.73 10.22 7.10
CA GLU A 220 -10.30 11.16 6.13
C GLU A 220 -11.73 10.75 5.76
N ARG A 221 -11.97 9.47 5.42
CA ARG A 221 -13.33 8.97 5.13
C ARG A 221 -14.29 9.19 6.30
N ARG A 222 -13.86 8.96 7.53
CA ARG A 222 -14.69 9.21 8.72
C ARG A 222 -14.99 10.70 8.91
N GLN A 223 -14.00 11.56 8.67
CA GLN A 223 -14.18 13.01 8.74
C GLN A 223 -15.14 13.49 7.65
N THR A 224 -14.93 13.08 6.39
CA THR A 224 -15.83 13.40 5.28
C THR A 224 -17.25 12.91 5.56
N ALA A 225 -17.43 11.66 6.01
CA ALA A 225 -18.76 11.14 6.36
C ALA A 225 -19.42 11.92 7.51
N THR A 226 -18.63 12.41 8.48
CA THR A 226 -19.15 13.24 9.57
C THR A 226 -19.59 14.61 9.07
N THR A 227 -18.77 15.25 8.22
CA THR A 227 -19.09 16.55 7.62
C THR A 227 -20.30 16.44 6.69
N GLU A 228 -20.34 15.44 5.81
CA GLU A 228 -21.48 15.19 4.93
C GLU A 228 -22.77 14.95 5.72
N ARG A 229 -22.69 14.20 6.84
CA ARG A 229 -23.84 14.02 7.75
C ARG A 229 -24.29 15.34 8.38
N GLN A 230 -23.37 16.18 8.84
CA GLN A 230 -23.71 17.49 9.41
C GLN A 230 -24.33 18.42 8.37
N ASP A 231 -23.82 18.43 7.14
CA ASP A 231 -24.34 19.25 6.06
C ASP A 231 -25.73 18.77 5.62
N TRP A 232 -25.94 17.45 5.58
CA TRP A 232 -27.26 16.86 5.33
C TRP A 232 -28.28 17.27 6.39
N GLN A 233 -27.92 17.17 7.68
CA GLN A 233 -28.79 17.59 8.79
C GLN A 233 -29.15 19.08 8.71
N LYS A 234 -28.16 19.96 8.45
CA LYS A 234 -28.43 21.40 8.28
C LYS A 234 -29.30 21.69 7.07
N ALA A 235 -29.15 20.94 5.98
CA ALA A 235 -29.99 21.08 4.80
C ALA A 235 -31.43 20.62 5.10
N GLU A 236 -31.60 19.53 5.83
CA GLU A 236 -32.89 19.04 6.30
C GLU A 236 -33.61 20.06 7.19
N GLU A 237 -32.94 20.63 8.19
CA GLU A 237 -33.51 21.68 9.05
C GLU A 237 -33.97 22.91 8.24
N GLN A 238 -33.19 23.33 7.25
CA GLN A 238 -33.54 24.48 6.41
C GLN A 238 -34.72 24.19 5.50
N VAL A 239 -34.72 23.05 4.81
CA VAL A 239 -35.81 22.68 3.92
C VAL A 239 -37.09 22.46 4.71
N ARG A 240 -37.01 21.83 5.89
CA ARG A 240 -38.13 21.69 6.82
C ARG A 240 -38.69 23.05 7.21
N LYS A 241 -37.83 23.98 7.63
CA LYS A 241 -38.24 25.34 8.00
C LYS A 241 -38.90 26.07 6.83
N GLU A 242 -38.29 26.07 5.65
CA GLU A 242 -38.85 26.68 4.44
C GLU A 242 -40.20 26.07 4.05
N HIS A 243 -40.37 24.75 4.27
CA HIS A 243 -41.62 24.05 4.03
C HIS A 243 -42.72 24.47 5.01
N GLU A 244 -42.41 24.51 6.30
CA GLU A 244 -43.33 24.89 7.36
C GLU A 244 -43.71 26.38 7.27
N ASP A 245 -42.77 27.26 6.92
CA ASP A 245 -43.00 28.69 6.69
C ASP A 245 -43.95 28.91 5.48
N ARG A 246 -43.72 28.19 4.37
CA ARG A 246 -44.60 28.25 3.19
C ARG A 246 -46.01 27.74 3.50
N ARG A 247 -46.10 26.62 4.22
CA ARG A 247 -47.38 26.07 4.68
C ARG A 247 -48.15 27.05 5.56
N SER A 248 -47.46 27.71 6.50
CA SER A 248 -48.07 28.71 7.39
C SER A 248 -48.56 29.92 6.60
N THR A 249 -47.76 30.39 5.64
CA THR A 249 -48.13 31.51 4.74
C THR A 249 -49.36 31.18 3.88
N GLU A 250 -49.44 29.95 3.35
CA GLU A 250 -50.60 29.48 2.58
C GLU A 250 -51.84 29.27 3.45
N ALA A 251 -51.67 28.83 4.69
CA ALA A 251 -52.76 28.73 5.65
C ALA A 251 -53.32 30.10 6.05
N ASP A 252 -52.45 31.09 6.28
CA ASP A 252 -52.82 32.47 6.62
C ASP A 252 -53.46 33.23 5.44
N ALA A 253 -53.13 32.86 4.20
CA ALA A 253 -53.71 33.47 3.01
C ALA A 253 -55.23 33.18 2.83
N GLY A 254 -55.75 32.15 3.51
CA GLY A 254 -57.16 31.74 3.50
C GLY A 254 -57.67 31.27 2.12
N PRO A 255 -58.81 30.57 2.04
CA PRO A 255 -59.42 30.17 0.77
C PRO A 255 -60.03 31.39 0.09
N ARG A 256 -59.20 32.21 -0.59
CA ARG A 256 -59.65 33.44 -1.25
C ARG A 256 -60.22 33.25 -2.66
N SER A 257 -60.24 32.03 -3.20
CA SER A 257 -60.90 31.72 -4.47
C SER A 257 -61.43 30.28 -4.54
N PRO A 258 -62.59 30.05 -5.21
CA PRO A 258 -62.99 28.71 -5.62
C PRO A 258 -61.96 28.20 -6.64
N GLY A 259 -61.24 27.14 -6.30
CA GLY A 259 -60.13 26.59 -7.12
C GLY A 259 -58.73 26.73 -6.50
N ALA A 260 -58.61 27.22 -5.26
CA ALA A 260 -57.32 27.25 -4.56
C ALA A 260 -56.75 25.82 -4.37
N PRO A 261 -55.43 25.63 -4.53
CA PRO A 261 -54.80 24.34 -4.31
C PRO A 261 -54.99 23.86 -2.86
N ALA A 262 -55.04 22.54 -2.68
CA ALA A 262 -55.17 21.93 -1.36
C ALA A 262 -54.01 22.37 -0.44
N PRO A 263 -54.26 22.54 0.88
CA PRO A 263 -53.24 22.99 1.82
C PRO A 263 -52.04 22.03 1.83
N LEU A 264 -50.83 22.59 1.85
CA LEU A 264 -49.59 21.80 1.98
C LEU A 264 -49.64 20.90 3.23
N LYS A 265 -49.23 19.64 3.04
CA LYS A 265 -49.08 18.67 4.14
C LYS A 265 -47.94 19.09 5.10
N PRO A 266 -47.98 18.75 6.40
CA PRO A 266 -46.82 18.89 7.27
C PRO A 266 -45.58 18.19 6.72
N TRP A 267 -44.39 18.72 7.04
CA TRP A 267 -43.10 18.14 6.62
C TRP A 267 -42.97 16.65 6.99
N ASP A 268 -43.40 16.29 8.20
CA ASP A 268 -43.29 14.94 8.72
C ASP A 268 -44.22 13.93 7.99
N GLU A 269 -45.26 14.42 7.30
CA GLU A 269 -46.21 13.62 6.51
C GLU A 269 -45.81 13.48 5.03
N LEU A 270 -44.72 14.13 4.60
CA LEU A 270 -44.18 13.94 3.25
C LEU A 270 -43.55 12.55 3.10
N PRO A 271 -43.65 11.91 1.92
CA PRO A 271 -42.92 10.69 1.61
C PRO A 271 -41.41 10.89 1.81
N GLU A 272 -40.72 9.86 2.28
CA GLU A 272 -39.28 9.91 2.55
C GLU A 272 -38.47 10.30 1.30
N GLU A 273 -38.83 9.73 0.14
CA GLU A 273 -38.19 10.06 -1.14
C GLU A 273 -38.34 11.54 -1.53
N GLU A 274 -39.47 12.16 -1.21
CA GLU A 274 -39.75 13.56 -1.50
C GLU A 274 -38.95 14.48 -0.58
N ARG A 275 -38.83 14.12 0.70
CA ARG A 275 -37.95 14.83 1.65
C ARG A 275 -36.50 14.74 1.22
N ASP A 276 -36.03 13.54 0.90
CA ASP A 276 -34.65 13.31 0.44
C ASP A 276 -34.33 14.05 -0.85
N ARG A 277 -35.28 14.12 -1.79
CA ARG A 277 -35.10 14.90 -3.03
C ARG A 277 -34.87 16.38 -2.72
N ARG A 278 -35.70 16.97 -1.85
CA ARG A 278 -35.60 18.40 -1.49
C ARG A 278 -34.33 18.70 -0.69
N ILE A 279 -33.93 17.80 0.22
CA ILE A 279 -32.67 17.92 0.97
C ILE A 279 -31.48 17.85 0.00
N ARG A 280 -31.49 16.89 -0.94
CA ARG A 280 -30.45 16.72 -1.95
C ARG A 280 -30.32 17.94 -2.87
N GLU A 281 -31.44 18.49 -3.35
CA GLU A 281 -31.47 19.75 -4.12
C GLU A 281 -30.83 20.90 -3.32
N ARG A 282 -31.11 20.98 -2.01
CA ARG A 282 -30.50 22.00 -1.14
C ARG A 282 -29.01 21.79 -0.93
N VAL A 283 -28.55 20.57 -0.65
CA VAL A 283 -27.12 20.25 -0.51
C VAL A 283 -26.36 20.57 -1.80
N GLN A 284 -26.92 20.23 -2.97
CA GLN A 284 -26.33 20.50 -4.28
C GLN A 284 -26.24 22.00 -4.61
N THR A 285 -27.22 22.80 -4.18
CA THR A 285 -27.23 24.26 -4.39
C THR A 285 -26.34 25.01 -3.40
N ARG A 286 -26.06 24.44 -2.23
CA ARG A 286 -25.20 25.03 -1.19
C ARG A 286 -23.71 24.75 -1.39
N THR A 287 -23.37 23.75 -2.18
CA THR A 287 -21.97 23.42 -2.52
C THR A 287 -21.44 24.44 -3.54
N PRO A 288 -20.51 25.34 -3.18
CA PRO A 288 -19.96 26.30 -4.12
C PRO A 288 -19.26 25.57 -5.28
N PRO A 289 -19.28 26.12 -6.51
CA PRO A 289 -18.68 25.48 -7.68
C PRO A 289 -17.18 25.18 -7.53
N SER A 290 -16.48 25.82 -6.59
CA SER A 290 -15.07 25.60 -6.26
C SER A 290 -14.77 24.34 -5.41
N GLN A 291 -15.78 23.69 -4.83
CA GLN A 291 -15.64 22.40 -4.12
C GLN A 291 -16.20 21.20 -4.91
N ARG A 292 -16.72 21.44 -6.13
CA ARG A 292 -16.99 20.34 -7.06
C ARG A 292 -15.64 19.76 -7.45
N GLN A 293 -15.34 18.52 -7.04
CA GLN A 293 -14.14 17.83 -7.51
C GLN A 293 -14.04 17.94 -9.04
N PRO A 294 -12.97 18.53 -9.59
CA PRO A 294 -12.76 18.59 -11.02
C PRO A 294 -12.24 17.23 -11.48
N GLY A 295 -13.16 16.36 -11.86
CA GLY A 295 -12.86 15.07 -12.47
C GLY A 295 -13.90 14.78 -13.55
N LEU A 296 -13.45 14.82 -14.80
CA LEU A 296 -14.18 14.53 -16.04
C LEU A 296 -15.20 15.59 -16.51
N ALA A 297 -14.70 16.62 -17.17
CA ALA A 297 -15.45 17.33 -18.20
C ALA A 297 -14.60 17.37 -19.48
N GLY A 298 -14.85 16.40 -20.37
CA GLY A 298 -14.26 16.32 -21.70
C GLY A 298 -15.21 15.57 -22.64
N ALA A 299 -16.14 16.33 -23.22
CA ALA A 299 -16.97 16.03 -24.39
C ALA A 299 -18.06 14.91 -24.29
N GLY A 300 -19.33 15.35 -24.32
CA GLY A 300 -20.40 14.64 -25.06
C GLY A 300 -21.65 14.19 -24.28
N GLY A 301 -22.71 15.02 -24.27
CA GLY A 301 -24.13 14.59 -24.15
C GLY A 301 -24.73 14.47 -22.73
N PRO A 302 -26.04 14.77 -22.54
CA PRO A 302 -26.70 14.73 -21.23
C PRO A 302 -27.02 13.27 -20.85
N SER A 303 -26.12 12.63 -20.11
CA SER A 303 -26.43 11.40 -19.40
C SER A 303 -26.72 11.75 -17.94
N ALA A 304 -27.88 11.31 -17.44
CA ALA A 304 -28.29 11.53 -16.06
C ALA A 304 -27.22 10.98 -15.09
N PRO A 305 -26.82 11.74 -14.05
CA PRO A 305 -25.83 11.26 -13.09
C PRO A 305 -26.40 10.06 -12.31
N ALA A 306 -25.58 9.03 -12.14
CA ALA A 306 -25.90 7.85 -11.34
C ALA A 306 -26.35 8.24 -9.92
N PRO A 307 -27.38 7.57 -9.35
CA PRO A 307 -27.93 7.94 -8.05
C PRO A 307 -26.90 7.69 -6.94
N ARG A 308 -26.50 8.76 -6.24
CA ARG A 308 -25.82 8.66 -4.95
C ARG A 308 -26.88 8.27 -3.89
N SER A 309 -26.63 7.14 -3.23
CA SER A 309 -27.49 6.50 -2.23
C SER A 309 -27.90 7.43 -1.08
N GLY A 310 -29.19 7.39 -0.71
CA GLY A 310 -29.65 7.88 0.59
C GLY A 310 -29.06 7.03 1.72
N PHE A 311 -28.90 7.63 2.91
CA PHE A 311 -28.44 6.94 4.10
C PHE A 311 -29.65 6.38 4.86
N ASP A 312 -29.56 5.12 5.31
CA ASP A 312 -30.57 4.50 6.17
C ASP A 312 -30.55 5.15 7.57
N ARG A 313 -31.72 5.62 8.02
CA ARG A 313 -31.93 6.31 9.32
C ARG A 313 -31.71 5.41 10.54
N LEU A 314 -31.76 4.09 10.41
CA LEU A 314 -31.55 3.14 11.52
C LEU A 314 -30.10 2.65 11.64
N THR A 315 -29.37 2.54 10.54
CA THR A 315 -28.01 1.92 10.52
C THR A 315 -26.89 2.87 10.15
N GLY A 316 -27.20 4.04 9.57
CA GLY A 316 -26.20 5.02 9.14
C GLY A 316 -25.29 4.55 8.00
N GLN A 317 -25.60 3.42 7.35
CA GLN A 317 -24.87 2.91 6.18
C GLN A 317 -25.51 3.37 4.86
N PRO A 318 -24.74 3.48 3.78
CA PRO A 318 -25.29 3.80 2.45
C PRO A 318 -26.15 2.63 1.94
N ALA A 319 -27.42 2.89 1.60
CA ALA A 319 -28.30 1.89 1.02
C ALA A 319 -27.94 1.64 -0.46
N GLY A 320 -27.52 0.42 -0.81
CA GLY A 320 -27.26 0.02 -2.19
C GLY A 320 -28.56 -0.17 -3.01
N PRO A 321 -28.54 -0.01 -4.34
CA PRO A 321 -29.73 -0.18 -5.16
C PRO A 321 -30.17 -1.65 -5.29
N THR A 322 -31.46 -1.90 -5.09
CA THR A 322 -32.15 -3.17 -5.40
C THR A 322 -32.17 -3.38 -6.92
N ALA A 323 -31.67 -4.52 -7.40
CA ALA A 323 -31.60 -4.84 -8.83
C ALA A 323 -33.00 -5.13 -9.42
N PRO A 324 -33.39 -4.54 -10.58
CA PRO A 324 -34.59 -4.93 -11.32
C PRO A 324 -34.38 -6.22 -12.15
N PRO A 325 -35.46 -6.94 -12.52
CA PRO A 325 -35.41 -8.30 -13.05
C PRO A 325 -34.93 -8.35 -14.51
N ALA A 326 -34.09 -9.32 -14.83
CA ALA A 326 -33.57 -9.55 -16.17
C ALA A 326 -34.57 -10.30 -17.07
N ALA A 327 -34.80 -9.77 -18.27
CA ALA A 327 -35.42 -10.47 -19.40
C ALA A 327 -34.38 -10.69 -20.52
N PRO A 328 -34.57 -11.71 -21.37
CA PRO A 328 -33.48 -12.52 -21.90
C PRO A 328 -32.97 -12.02 -23.26
N SER A 329 -31.67 -12.20 -23.53
CA SER A 329 -31.14 -12.08 -24.88
C SER A 329 -30.40 -13.34 -25.27
N ALA A 330 -30.94 -14.00 -26.29
CA ALA A 330 -30.39 -15.16 -26.95
C ALA A 330 -29.27 -14.74 -27.91
N ALA A 331 -28.09 -15.33 -27.75
CA ALA A 331 -27.17 -15.63 -28.85
C ALA A 331 -26.18 -16.71 -28.37
N ALA A 332 -26.59 -17.96 -28.55
CA ALA A 332 -25.72 -19.11 -28.46
C ALA A 332 -24.73 -19.15 -29.63
N ARG A 333 -23.45 -19.41 -29.35
CA ARG A 333 -22.55 -20.18 -30.22
C ARG A 333 -21.39 -20.76 -29.40
N GLN A 334 -21.61 -22.02 -29.01
CA GLN A 334 -20.69 -23.16 -29.03
C GLN A 334 -19.28 -23.00 -28.44
N ALA A 335 -19.10 -23.60 -27.26
CA ALA A 335 -17.85 -24.22 -26.81
C ALA A 335 -17.65 -25.61 -27.47
N PRO A 336 -16.44 -26.19 -27.39
CA PRO A 336 -16.27 -27.61 -27.14
C PRO A 336 -15.71 -27.89 -25.73
N PRO A 337 -15.96 -29.10 -25.19
CA PRO A 337 -15.83 -29.40 -23.77
C PRO A 337 -14.57 -30.22 -23.42
N GLY A 338 -14.22 -30.21 -22.13
CA GLY A 338 -13.54 -31.32 -21.47
C GLY A 338 -12.13 -31.00 -20.97
N LEU A 339 -11.97 -30.91 -19.66
CA LEU A 339 -11.50 -32.04 -18.85
C LEU A 339 -11.47 -31.63 -17.38
N THR A 340 -12.29 -32.33 -16.61
CA THR A 340 -12.34 -32.32 -15.16
C THR A 340 -11.13 -33.06 -14.60
N THR A 341 -10.38 -32.42 -13.70
CA THR A 341 -9.60 -33.15 -12.69
C THR A 341 -9.53 -32.33 -11.43
N SER A 342 -10.35 -32.71 -10.44
CA SER A 342 -10.15 -32.37 -9.04
C SER A 342 -9.04 -33.26 -8.47
N VAL A 343 -8.04 -32.68 -7.80
CA VAL A 343 -7.10 -33.40 -6.92
C VAL A 343 -6.72 -32.47 -5.76
N PRO A 344 -6.57 -33.00 -4.51
CA PRO A 344 -7.11 -32.37 -3.31
C PRO A 344 -6.10 -31.55 -2.50
N ALA A 345 -6.64 -30.82 -1.53
CA ALA A 345 -5.91 -30.12 -0.48
C ALA A 345 -5.02 -31.08 0.34
N PRO A 346 -3.77 -30.71 0.70
CA PRO A 346 -2.97 -31.50 1.61
C PRO A 346 -3.40 -31.28 3.05
N THR A 347 -3.77 -32.40 3.67
CA THR A 347 -4.03 -32.62 5.09
C THR A 347 -2.82 -32.27 5.95
N ALA A 348 -3.04 -31.59 7.07
CA ALA A 348 -2.06 -31.42 8.13
C ALA A 348 -1.88 -32.72 8.92
N GLY A 349 -0.63 -33.14 9.14
CA GLY A 349 -0.25 -34.25 10.02
C GLY A 349 1.19 -34.08 10.53
N PRO A 350 1.48 -34.40 11.81
CA PRO A 350 2.72 -34.03 12.50
C PRO A 350 3.83 -35.09 12.34
N GLY A 351 5.09 -34.66 12.26
CA GLY A 351 6.23 -35.57 12.32
C GLY A 351 7.54 -34.92 11.85
N ALA A 352 8.41 -34.60 12.80
CA ALA A 352 9.79 -34.19 12.55
C ALA A 352 10.70 -35.38 12.16
N THR A 353 11.93 -35.05 11.75
CA THR A 353 13.10 -35.90 11.42
C THR A 353 13.12 -36.39 9.97
N SER A 354 14.16 -36.20 9.14
CA SER A 354 15.59 -35.95 9.37
C SER A 354 16.16 -35.01 8.30
N ARG A 355 16.95 -34.01 8.70
CA ARG A 355 17.92 -33.40 7.77
C ARG A 355 19.04 -34.41 7.60
N SER A 356 19.14 -35.02 6.43
CA SER A 356 20.34 -35.77 6.05
C SER A 356 21.48 -34.76 5.95
N ASP A 357 22.51 -34.90 6.80
CA ASP A 357 23.76 -34.12 6.70
C ASP A 357 24.58 -34.53 5.45
N ASP A 358 24.12 -35.53 4.70
CA ASP A 358 24.65 -35.91 3.41
C ASP A 358 23.89 -35.19 2.27
N PRO A 359 24.51 -34.18 1.62
CA PRO A 359 23.89 -33.44 0.54
C PRO A 359 23.60 -34.29 -0.72
N ALA A 360 24.28 -35.43 -0.91
CA ALA A 360 23.99 -36.34 -2.01
C ALA A 360 22.67 -37.10 -1.78
N ALA A 361 22.39 -37.51 -0.54
CA ALA A 361 21.12 -38.13 -0.16
C ALA A 361 19.95 -37.14 -0.32
N ALA A 362 20.13 -35.89 0.11
CA ALA A 362 19.13 -34.83 -0.05
C ALA A 362 18.82 -34.53 -1.53
N ALA A 363 19.83 -34.58 -2.41
CA ALA A 363 19.65 -34.42 -3.85
C ALA A 363 18.86 -35.57 -4.48
N GLN A 364 19.04 -36.80 -3.99
CA GLN A 364 18.29 -37.96 -4.46
C GLN A 364 16.82 -37.89 -4.03
N ASP A 365 16.54 -37.43 -2.81
CA ASP A 365 15.17 -37.20 -2.33
C ASP A 365 14.47 -36.06 -3.07
N ALA A 366 15.20 -35.02 -3.47
CA ALA A 366 14.69 -33.95 -4.33
C ALA A 366 14.26 -34.48 -5.71
N LEU A 367 15.07 -35.34 -6.33
CA LEU A 367 14.73 -35.96 -7.61
C LEU A 367 13.52 -36.91 -7.51
N GLN A 368 13.42 -37.67 -6.41
CA GLN A 368 12.25 -38.53 -6.18
C GLN A 368 10.95 -37.74 -5.99
N ARG A 369 11.04 -36.52 -5.46
CA ARG A 369 9.91 -35.58 -5.33
C ARG A 369 9.56 -34.85 -6.64
N GLY A 370 10.23 -35.17 -7.74
CA GLY A 370 9.97 -34.59 -9.06
C GLY A 370 10.61 -33.22 -9.28
N GLU A 371 11.60 -32.84 -8.47
CA GLU A 371 12.31 -31.58 -8.64
C GLU A 371 13.20 -31.60 -9.91
N SER A 372 13.32 -30.44 -10.57
CA SER A 372 14.06 -30.36 -11.85
C SER A 372 15.54 -30.71 -11.66
N PRO A 373 16.12 -31.62 -12.49
CA PRO A 373 17.53 -31.98 -12.43
C PRO A 373 18.49 -30.78 -12.47
N ASP A 374 18.14 -29.68 -13.15
CA ASP A 374 19.02 -28.49 -13.20
C ASP A 374 19.11 -27.77 -11.85
N ILE A 375 18.00 -27.74 -11.11
CA ILE A 375 17.92 -27.07 -9.81
C ILE A 375 18.76 -27.85 -8.80
N VAL A 376 18.61 -29.18 -8.80
CA VAL A 376 19.39 -30.10 -7.96
C VAL A 376 20.88 -30.03 -8.31
N ALA A 377 21.23 -30.06 -9.60
CA ALA A 377 22.61 -29.93 -10.08
C ALA A 377 23.25 -28.56 -9.76
N ARG A 378 22.44 -27.50 -9.65
CA ARG A 378 22.92 -26.17 -9.23
C ARG A 378 23.13 -26.12 -7.72
N GLY A 379 22.26 -26.76 -6.94
CA GLY A 379 22.40 -26.93 -5.50
C GLY A 379 23.69 -27.66 -5.12
N LEU A 380 23.96 -28.82 -5.75
CA LEU A 380 25.18 -29.60 -5.49
C LEU A 380 26.46 -28.85 -5.88
N ARG A 381 26.46 -28.11 -7.01
CA ARG A 381 27.60 -27.26 -7.39
C ARG A 381 27.86 -26.14 -6.38
N ARG A 382 26.82 -25.50 -5.88
CA ARG A 382 26.93 -24.45 -4.85
C ARG A 382 27.42 -25.00 -3.52
N ALA A 383 27.06 -26.24 -3.19
CA ALA A 383 27.57 -26.95 -2.03
C ALA A 383 29.03 -27.43 -2.18
N GLY A 384 29.69 -27.17 -3.32
CA GLY A 384 31.08 -27.55 -3.56
C GLY A 384 31.27 -29.04 -3.81
N ILE A 385 30.21 -29.78 -4.12
CA ILE A 385 30.26 -31.24 -4.28
C ILE A 385 30.71 -31.57 -5.71
N PRO A 386 31.84 -32.28 -5.86
CA PRO A 386 32.39 -32.60 -7.18
C PRO A 386 31.49 -33.60 -7.92
N LEU A 387 31.54 -33.58 -9.25
CA LEU A 387 30.59 -34.26 -10.13
C LEU A 387 30.56 -35.79 -9.92
N ASP A 388 31.68 -36.38 -9.50
CA ASP A 388 31.84 -37.80 -9.19
C ASP A 388 31.01 -38.25 -7.97
N GLN A 389 30.69 -37.32 -7.06
CA GLN A 389 29.87 -37.57 -5.88
C GLN A 389 28.36 -37.37 -6.15
N TRP A 390 27.96 -37.08 -7.39
CA TRP A 390 26.56 -36.86 -7.71
C TRP A 390 25.80 -38.16 -7.90
N PRO A 391 24.50 -38.20 -7.52
CA PRO A 391 23.62 -39.32 -7.83
C PRO A 391 23.69 -39.65 -9.33
N GLU A 392 23.79 -40.94 -9.65
CA GLU A 392 23.95 -41.41 -11.04
C GLU A 392 22.76 -41.00 -11.93
N SER A 393 21.56 -40.99 -11.35
CA SER A 393 20.33 -40.50 -12.00
C SER A 393 20.43 -39.03 -12.41
N LEU A 394 21.07 -38.18 -11.57
CA LEU A 394 21.29 -36.78 -11.85
C LEU A 394 22.32 -36.58 -12.97
N ARG A 395 23.44 -37.31 -12.90
CA ARG A 395 24.49 -37.27 -13.93
C ARG A 395 23.92 -37.65 -15.29
N ALA A 396 23.19 -38.76 -15.38
CA ALA A 396 22.56 -39.22 -16.61
C ALA A 396 21.50 -38.25 -17.16
N ALA A 397 20.82 -37.49 -16.29
CA ALA A 397 19.85 -36.46 -16.70
C ALA A 397 20.55 -35.21 -17.26
N VAL A 398 21.62 -34.77 -16.61
CA VAL A 398 22.43 -33.62 -17.05
C VAL A 398 23.14 -33.93 -18.37
N GLU A 399 23.68 -35.15 -18.51
CA GLU A 399 24.36 -35.59 -19.73
C GLU A 399 23.40 -35.72 -20.92
N ARG A 400 22.23 -36.34 -20.73
CA ARG A 400 21.18 -36.39 -21.77
C ARG A 400 20.76 -35.00 -22.25
N ARG A 401 20.73 -34.03 -21.34
CA ARG A 401 20.38 -32.65 -21.69
C ARG A 401 21.50 -31.93 -22.44
N GLN A 402 22.76 -32.19 -22.10
CA GLN A 402 23.90 -31.67 -22.87
C GLN A 402 23.94 -32.25 -24.30
N GLN A 403 23.54 -33.51 -24.47
CA GLN A 403 23.42 -34.14 -25.79
C GLN A 403 22.20 -33.64 -26.60
N GLN A 404 21.16 -33.13 -25.93
CA GLN A 404 19.95 -32.59 -26.57
C GLN A 404 20.05 -31.11 -26.94
N MET A 405 21.12 -30.41 -26.56
CA MET A 405 21.38 -29.05 -27.05
C MET A 405 22.10 -29.14 -28.41
N PRO A 406 21.46 -28.74 -29.52
CA PRO A 406 22.15 -28.70 -30.82
C PRO A 406 23.29 -27.68 -30.73
N ALA A 407 24.49 -28.11 -31.12
CA ALA A 407 25.66 -27.24 -31.22
C ALA A 407 25.29 -26.00 -32.04
N ALA A 408 25.44 -24.81 -31.44
CA ALA A 408 25.18 -23.56 -32.13
C ALA A 408 26.07 -23.48 -33.40
N PRO A 409 25.51 -23.11 -34.56
CA PRO A 409 26.29 -23.00 -35.79
C PRO A 409 27.33 -21.89 -35.62
N SER A 410 28.59 -22.29 -35.51
CA SER A 410 29.74 -21.39 -35.59
C SER A 410 29.95 -21.07 -37.06
N GLY A 411 29.43 -19.93 -37.50
CA GLY A 411 29.52 -19.48 -38.90
C GLY A 411 29.37 -17.96 -39.00
N ILE A 412 30.42 -17.24 -38.60
CA ILE A 412 30.66 -15.88 -39.07
C ILE A 412 31.37 -16.04 -40.41
N ASP A 413 30.61 -16.02 -41.50
CA ASP A 413 31.17 -15.73 -42.82
C ASP A 413 30.20 -14.85 -43.62
N ALA A 414 30.67 -13.63 -43.85
CA ALA A 414 30.44 -12.73 -44.98
C ALA A 414 29.08 -12.71 -45.69
N ILE A 415 28.27 -11.68 -45.39
CA ILE A 415 27.41 -11.05 -46.42
C ILE A 415 27.57 -9.53 -46.32
N MET A 416 28.51 -8.98 -47.09
CA MET A 416 28.45 -7.59 -47.54
C MET A 416 27.58 -7.52 -48.82
N PRO A 417 26.62 -6.60 -48.92
CA PRO A 417 25.91 -6.38 -50.18
C PRO A 417 26.78 -5.52 -51.12
N ARG A 418 27.20 -6.13 -52.24
CA ARG A 418 27.81 -5.46 -53.39
C ARG A 418 26.77 -4.56 -54.06
N ASN A 419 27.10 -3.28 -54.11
CA ASN A 419 26.37 -2.24 -54.84
C ASN A 419 26.62 -2.44 -56.35
N SER A 420 25.64 -2.94 -57.09
CA SER A 420 25.69 -3.05 -58.56
C SER A 420 24.95 -1.89 -59.21
N MET A 421 25.73 -1.08 -59.92
CA MET A 421 25.28 -0.17 -60.97
C MET A 421 24.28 -0.84 -61.92
N MET A 422 23.20 -0.11 -62.24
CA MET A 422 22.53 -0.26 -63.53
C MET A 422 22.25 1.15 -64.07
N GLY A 423 23.01 1.53 -65.09
CA GLY A 423 22.63 2.62 -65.98
C GLY A 423 21.49 2.17 -66.89
N LEU A 424 20.66 3.13 -67.30
CA LEU A 424 19.81 3.02 -68.48
C LEU A 424 19.94 4.30 -69.31
N PRO A 425 19.82 4.21 -70.65
CA PRO A 425 20.37 5.19 -71.59
C PRO A 425 19.30 6.04 -72.29
N ARG A 426 19.86 7.02 -73.02
CA ARG A 426 19.31 7.93 -74.05
C ARG A 426 18.75 9.27 -73.57
#